data_AF-A0A7V4N5Y4-F1
#
_entry.id   AF-A0A7V4N5Y4-F1
#
_cell.length_a   1.000
_cell.length_b   1.000
_cell.length_c   1.000
_cell.angle_alpha   90.00
_cell.angle_beta   90.00
_cell.angle_gamma   90.00
#
_symmetry.space_group_name_H-M   'P 1'
#
loop_
_entity.id
_entity.type
_entity.pdbx_description
1 polymer ?
#
loop_
_entity_poly.entity_id
_entity_poly.type
_entity_poly.pdbx_seq_one_letter_code
_entity_poly.pdbx_strand_id
1 'polypeptide(L)' 'MIDIEKHVEYWRSGAREDWAVATELVDRGRVRHGLFIGHLALEKALKVLVCRHTLGSAATHSQPAAPD' A
#
# COMPACT_ATOMS: atom_id res chain seq x y z
N MET A 1 6.17 19.04 4.30
CA MET A 1 6.45 17.73 4.91
C MET A 1 5.41 16.75 4.38
N ILE A 2 5.85 15.65 3.77
CA ILE A 2 4.95 14.65 3.19
C ILE A 2 4.19 13.96 4.32
N ASP A 3 2.87 13.93 4.24
CA ASP A 3 2.00 13.26 5.21
C ASP A 3 1.88 11.78 4.82
N ILE A 4 2.70 10.96 5.45
CA ILE A 4 2.85 9.55 5.11
C ILE A 4 1.59 8.76 5.42
N GLU A 5 0.85 9.12 6.47
CA GLU A 5 -0.43 8.50 6.80
C GLU A 5 -1.47 8.78 5.69
N LYS A 6 -1.48 10.00 5.14
CA LYS A 6 -2.34 10.31 3.97
C LYS A 6 -1.94 9.52 2.73
N HIS A 7 -0.65 9.32 2.48
CA HIS A 7 -0.21 8.49 1.35
C HIS A 7 -0.50 7.00 1.55
N VAL A 8 -0.34 6.51 2.78
CA VAL A 8 -0.71 5.14 3.16
C VAL A 8 -2.20 4.91 2.93
N GLU A 9 -3.06 5.81 3.39
CA GLU A 9 -4.51 5.66 3.18
C GLU A 9 -4.88 5.79 1.70
N TYR A 10 -4.28 6.74 0.97
CA TYR A 10 -4.51 6.90 -0.47
C TYR A 10 -4.11 5.65 -1.28
N TRP A 11 -2.95 5.06 -1.01
CA TRP A 11 -2.54 3.83 -1.69
C TRP A 11 -3.38 2.63 -1.26
N ARG A 12 -3.82 2.59 0.00
CA ARG A 12 -4.68 1.51 0.52
C ARG A 12 -6.10 1.57 -0.04
N SER A 13 -6.68 2.76 -0.21
CA SER A 13 -7.99 2.91 -0.85
C SER A 13 -7.90 2.56 -2.33
N GLY A 14 -6.91 3.11 -3.04
CA GLY A 14 -6.69 2.81 -4.46
C GLY A 14 -6.41 1.32 -4.73
N ALA A 15 -5.66 0.64 -3.86
CA ALA A 15 -5.43 -0.81 -3.98
C ALA A 15 -6.74 -1.62 -3.85
N ARG A 16 -7.65 -1.21 -2.96
CA ARG A 16 -8.95 -1.88 -2.78
C ARG A 16 -9.86 -1.68 -4.00
N GLU A 17 -9.91 -0.47 -4.53
CA GLU A 17 -10.71 -0.16 -5.73
C GLU A 17 -10.19 -0.92 -6.95
N ASP A 18 -8.87 -0.89 -7.19
CA ASP A 18 -8.25 -1.64 -8.29
C ASP A 18 -8.50 -3.14 -8.16
N TRP A 19 -8.46 -3.69 -6.94
CA TRP A 19 -8.74 -5.11 -6.70
C TRP A 19 -10.20 -5.48 -7.05
N ALA A 20 -11.16 -4.62 -6.70
CA ALA A 20 -12.56 -4.82 -7.06
C ALA A 20 -12.75 -4.82 -8.59
N VAL A 21 -12.14 -3.85 -9.29
CA VAL A 21 -12.18 -3.77 -10.77
C VAL A 21 -11.49 -4.97 -11.41
N ALA A 22 -10.34 -5.39 -10.88
CA ALA A 22 -9.62 -6.57 -11.36
C ALA A 22 -10.50 -7.83 -11.27
N THR A 23 -11.21 -8.00 -10.15
CA THR A 23 -12.12 -9.13 -9.92
C THR A 23 -13.27 -9.11 -10.93
N GLU A 24 -13.94 -7.97 -11.10
CA GLU A 24 -15.04 -7.82 -12.08
C GLU A 24 -14.58 -8.12 -13.52
N LEU A 25 -13.36 -7.70 -13.89
CA LEU A 25 -12.79 -7.99 -15.20
C LEU A 25 -12.48 -9.48 -15.39
N VAL A 26 -11.96 -10.16 -14.37
CA VAL A 26 -11.72 -11.60 -14.42
C VAL A 26 -13.05 -12.35 -14.56
N ASP A 27 -14.04 -12.00 -13.76
CA ASP A 27 -15.37 -12.64 -13.77
C ASP A 27 -16.09 -12.46 -15.11
N ARG A 28 -15.87 -11.34 -15.80
CA ARG A 28 -16.39 -11.07 -17.15
C ARG A 28 -15.56 -11.66 -18.29
N GLY A 29 -14.56 -12.50 -18.00
CA GLY A 29 -13.71 -13.13 -19.00
C GLY A 29 -12.66 -12.20 -19.62
N ARG A 30 -12.50 -10.97 -19.11
CA ARG A 30 -11.46 -10.00 -19.52
C ARG A 30 -10.16 -10.26 -18.77
N VAL A 31 -9.77 -11.53 -18.67
CA VAL A 31 -8.73 -12.04 -17.76
C VAL A 31 -7.40 -11.29 -17.88
N ARG A 32 -6.92 -11.01 -19.10
CA ARG A 32 -5.66 -10.26 -19.29
C ARG A 32 -5.67 -8.88 -18.63
N HIS A 33 -6.77 -8.14 -18.78
CA HIS A 33 -6.91 -6.80 -18.19
C HIS A 33 -7.12 -6.91 -16.68
N GLY A 34 -7.92 -7.89 -16.24
CA GLY A 34 -8.12 -8.17 -14.83
C GLY A 34 -6.80 -8.50 -14.11
N LEU A 35 -5.95 -9.36 -14.69
CA LEU A 35 -4.63 -9.68 -14.14
C LEU A 35 -3.70 -8.46 -14.14
N PHE A 36 -3.71 -7.63 -15.19
CA PHE A 36 -2.90 -6.41 -15.21
C PHE A 36 -3.31 -5.43 -14.10
N ILE A 37 -4.60 -5.19 -13.90
CA ILE A 37 -5.07 -4.32 -12.82
C ILE A 37 -4.83 -4.97 -11.45
N GLY A 38 -5.01 -6.28 -11.32
CA GLY A 38 -4.70 -7.02 -10.10
C GLY A 38 -3.23 -6.92 -9.70
N HIS A 39 -2.31 -6.92 -10.67
CA HIS A 39 -0.89 -6.68 -10.40
C HIS A 39 -0.65 -5.27 -9.83
N LEU A 40 -1.32 -4.23 -10.37
CA LEU A 40 -1.19 -2.86 -9.88
C LEU A 40 -1.76 -2.71 -8.45
N ALA A 41 -2.90 -3.35 -8.18
CA ALA A 41 -3.51 -3.40 -6.86
C ALA A 41 -2.54 -4.02 -5.84
N LEU A 42 -1.92 -5.14 -6.20
CA LEU A 42 -0.94 -5.82 -5.36
C LEU A 42 0.31 -4.96 -5.13
N GLU A 43 0.84 -4.31 -6.17
CA GLU A 43 1.99 -3.42 -6.04
C GLU A 43 1.71 -2.27 -5.06
N LYS A 44 0.53 -1.64 -5.15
CA LYS A 44 0.09 -0.58 -4.22
C LYS A 44 -0.03 -1.10 -2.79
N ALA A 45 -0.62 -2.28 -2.59
CA ALA A 45 -0.75 -2.89 -1.27
C ALA A 45 0.62 -3.19 -0.64
N LEU A 46 1.57 -3.73 -1.42
CA LEU A 46 2.93 -3.98 -0.97
C LEU A 46 3.66 -2.68 -0.61
N LYS A 47 3.51 -1.61 -1.40
CA LYS A 47 4.08 -0.30 -1.07
C LYS A 47 3.59 0.21 0.28
N VAL A 48 2.31 0.04 0.61
CA VAL A 48 1.75 0.41 1.93
C VAL A 48 2.42 -0.41 3.04
N LEU A 49 2.55 -1.74 2.87
CA LEU A 49 3.18 -2.61 3.86
C LEU A 49 4.64 -2.23 4.12
N VAL A 50 5.42 -2.00 3.06
CA VAL A 50 6.83 -1.59 3.15
C VAL A 50 6.94 -0.21 3.78
N CYS A 51 6.10 0.75 3.37
CA CYS A 51 6.13 2.11 3.92
C CYS A 51 5.86 2.09 5.44
N ARG A 52 4.88 1.32 5.90
CA ARG A 52 4.59 1.15 7.33
C ARG A 52 5.74 0.46 8.09
N HIS A 53 6.35 -0.57 7.49
CA HIS A 53 7.44 -1.29 8.14
C HIS A 53 8.71 -0.44 8.25
N THR A 54 9.13 0.21 7.17
CA THR A 54 10.36 1.03 7.15
C THR A 54 10.24 2.28 8.02
N LEU A 55 9.05 2.92 8.06
CA LEU A 55 8.84 4.08 8.95
C LEU A 55 8.61 3.71 10.42
N GLY A 56 7.98 2.57 10.71
CA GLY A 56 7.88 2.05 12.08
C GLY A 56 9.27 1.78 12.69
N SER A 57 10.19 1.25 11.88
CA SER A 57 11.58 1.02 12.27
C SER A 57 12.38 2.31 12.44
N ALA A 58 12.14 3.33 11.61
CA ALA A 58 12.81 4.63 11.72
C ALA A 58 12.38 5.42 12.96
N ALA A 59 11.11 5.31 13.39
CA ALA A 59 10.59 5.96 14.59
C ALA A 59 11.14 5.38 15.91
N THR A 60 11.77 4.21 15.88
CA THR A 60 12.33 3.55 17.07
C THR A 60 13.78 4.00 17.37
N HIS A 61 14.47 4.67 16.44
CA HIS A 61 15.86 5.12 16.65
C HIS A 61 16.02 6.54 17.22
N SER A 62 14.94 7.21 17.59
CA SER A 62 14.97 8.52 18.26
C SER A 62 14.37 8.44 19.67
N GLN A 63 15.06 7.74 20.57
CA GLN A 63 14.90 7.94 22.01
C GLN A 63 16.21 8.52 22.54
N PRO A 64 16.24 9.77 23.07
CA PRO A 64 17.45 10.30 23.68
C PRO A 64 17.72 9.55 24.98
N ALA A 65 18.99 9.22 25.21
CA ALA A 65 19.50 8.61 26.42
C ALA A 65 19.01 9.38 27.66
N ALA A 66 18.55 8.65 28.67
CA ALA A 66 18.26 9.20 29.98
C ALA A 66 19.53 9.79 30.61
N PRO A 67 19.49 10.96 31.26
CA PRO A 67 20.62 11.47 32.02
C PRO A 67 20.75 10.72 33.35
N ASP A 68 22.01 10.49 33.75
CA ASP A 68 22.45 9.88 35.02
C ASP A 68 21.98 10.64 36.27
#